data_AF-A0A843X9X1-F1
#
_entry.id   AF-A0A843X9X1-F1
#
_cell.length_a   1.000
_cell.length_b   1.000
_cell.length_c   1.000
_cell.angle_alpha   90.00
_cell.angle_beta   90.00
_cell.angle_gamma   90.00
#
_symmetry.space_group_name_H-M   'P 1'
#
loop_
_entity.id
_entity.type
_entity.pdbx_description
1 polymer ?
#
loop_
_entity_poly.entity_id
_entity_poly.type
_entity_poly.pdbx_seq_one_letter_code
_entity_poly.pdbx_strand_id
1 'polypeptide(L)'
;MLGTTVMIPSMLVPMMGGTDGDKVRVIQTLLFVSGINTLLQALFGTRLPAVVGGSFAYVIPILYIIRDSSLLRISDPHERFIQTMRAIQGALIVASSLQIILGYSQIWGIFSRFFSPLSMAPVIGLVGLGLFERGFPAVGNCVEIGIPMLLLTIGLSQYLKHHRPIRDVPIFERFPVLICVAIIWIYALILTAGGAYRHRPARTQDSCRTDRANLISSAPWFKFPYPLQWGPPTFDAGHSVAMMAAVMVSLIESTGAYKAASRLAIATPPPAYVLSRGIGW
;
A
#
# COMPACT_ATOMS: atom_id res chain seq x y z
N MET A 1 1.38 1.21 5.41
CA MET A 1 0.50 2.39 5.47
C MET A 1 0.89 3.40 4.42
N LEU A 2 1.48 4.55 4.76
CA LEU A 2 1.72 5.66 3.81
C LEU A 2 2.51 5.24 2.56
N GLY A 3 3.56 4.43 2.73
CA GLY A 3 4.35 3.95 1.60
C GLY A 3 3.54 3.12 0.61
N THR A 4 2.78 2.14 1.08
CA THR A 4 2.01 1.23 0.21
C THR A 4 0.84 1.95 -0.47
N THR A 5 0.17 2.88 0.23
CA THR A 5 -0.93 3.68 -0.32
C THR A 5 -0.51 4.65 -1.42
N VAL A 6 0.76 5.09 -1.43
CA VAL A 6 1.31 5.95 -2.49
C VAL A 6 1.93 5.12 -3.61
N MET A 7 2.66 4.05 -3.26
CA MET A 7 3.41 3.23 -4.21
C MET A 7 2.49 2.42 -5.14
N ILE A 8 1.40 1.83 -4.61
CA ILE A 8 0.48 1.02 -5.42
C ILE A 8 -0.17 1.86 -6.55
N PRO A 9 -0.79 3.03 -6.29
CA PRO A 9 -1.34 3.87 -7.35
C PRO A 9 -0.26 4.45 -8.27
N SER A 10 0.90 4.82 -7.73
CA SER A 10 1.99 5.36 -8.55
C SER A 10 2.53 4.36 -9.56
N MET A 11 2.46 3.07 -9.23
CA MET A 11 2.78 1.99 -10.15
C MET A 11 1.62 1.71 -11.12
N LEU A 12 0.40 1.52 -10.61
CA LEU A 12 -0.72 0.99 -11.40
C LEU A 12 -1.42 2.02 -12.29
N VAL A 13 -1.59 3.25 -11.83
CA VAL A 13 -2.38 4.27 -12.55
C VAL A 13 -1.78 4.63 -13.92
N PRO A 14 -0.47 4.85 -14.06
CA PRO A 14 0.14 5.07 -15.37
C PRO A 14 -0.05 3.88 -16.32
N MET A 15 0.02 2.65 -15.81
CA MET A 15 -0.21 1.45 -16.62
C MET A 15 -1.65 1.31 -17.10
N MET A 16 -2.61 1.87 -16.38
CA MET A 16 -4.02 1.90 -16.79
C MET A 16 -4.32 2.98 -17.84
N GLY A 17 -3.42 3.95 -18.06
CA GLY A 17 -3.65 5.12 -18.92
C GLY A 17 -4.19 6.33 -18.16
N GLY A 18 -4.18 6.30 -16.82
CA GLY A 18 -4.66 7.40 -15.98
C GLY A 18 -3.68 8.57 -15.91
N THR A 19 -4.23 9.77 -15.72
CA THR A 19 -3.47 11.02 -15.59
C THR A 19 -2.92 11.22 -14.16
N ASP A 20 -2.07 12.23 -13.95
CA ASP A 20 -1.61 12.58 -12.59
C ASP A 20 -2.76 12.96 -11.65
N GLY A 21 -3.82 13.59 -12.18
CA GLY A 21 -5.04 13.87 -11.41
C GLY A 21 -5.79 12.61 -11.00
N ASP A 22 -5.82 11.59 -11.86
CA ASP A 22 -6.40 10.28 -11.53
C ASP A 22 -5.55 9.54 -10.49
N LYS A 23 -4.23 9.64 -10.58
CA LYS A 23 -3.29 9.09 -9.59
C LYS A 23 -3.53 9.69 -8.22
N VAL A 24 -3.66 11.01 -8.13
CA VAL A 24 -4.01 11.72 -6.89
C VAL A 24 -5.37 11.27 -6.37
N ARG A 25 -6.39 11.15 -7.25
CA ARG A 25 -7.73 10.68 -6.86
C ARG A 25 -7.65 9.30 -6.21
N VAL A 26 -6.92 8.36 -6.81
CA VAL A 26 -6.76 7.01 -6.25
C VAL A 26 -6.02 7.03 -4.90
N ILE A 27 -4.93 7.80 -4.78
CA ILE A 27 -4.18 7.95 -3.52
C ILE A 27 -5.09 8.48 -2.40
N GLN A 28 -5.85 9.55 -2.67
CA GLN A 28 -6.78 10.14 -1.71
C GLN A 28 -7.83 9.13 -1.27
N THR A 29 -8.39 8.36 -2.20
CA THR A 29 -9.40 7.34 -1.85
C THR A 29 -8.83 6.19 -1.03
N LEU A 30 -7.64 5.71 -1.36
CA LEU A 30 -6.99 4.65 -0.58
C LEU A 30 -6.67 5.12 0.84
N LEU A 31 -6.17 6.34 1.01
CA LEU A 31 -5.89 6.90 2.34
C LEU A 31 -7.17 7.07 3.16
N PHE A 32 -8.23 7.62 2.57
CA PHE A 32 -9.49 7.83 3.25
C PHE A 32 -10.16 6.52 3.68
N VAL A 33 -10.28 5.56 2.76
CA VAL A 33 -10.87 4.24 3.04
C VAL A 33 -10.00 3.43 4.00
N SER A 34 -8.67 3.52 3.90
CA SER A 34 -7.73 2.92 4.86
C SER A 34 -7.93 3.48 6.28
N GLY A 35 -8.20 4.78 6.42
CA GLY A 35 -8.53 5.41 7.69
C GLY A 35 -9.83 4.87 8.28
N ILE A 36 -10.89 4.79 7.46
CA ILE A 36 -12.18 4.22 7.86
C ILE A 36 -12.02 2.76 8.29
N ASN A 37 -11.34 1.94 7.48
CA ASN A 37 -11.13 0.52 7.77
C ASN A 37 -10.28 0.33 9.03
N THR A 38 -9.27 1.17 9.25
CA THR A 38 -8.47 1.14 10.49
C THR A 38 -9.35 1.45 11.71
N LEU A 39 -10.24 2.45 11.62
CA LEU A 39 -11.16 2.79 12.70
C LEU A 39 -12.14 1.63 12.97
N LEU A 40 -12.73 1.04 11.93
CA LEU A 40 -13.61 -0.13 12.06
C LEU A 40 -12.87 -1.31 12.68
N GLN A 41 -11.62 -1.55 12.27
CA GLN A 41 -10.81 -2.63 12.79
C GLN A 41 -10.42 -2.45 14.26
N ALA A 42 -10.16 -1.20 14.66
CA ALA A 42 -9.86 -0.84 16.05
C ALA A 42 -11.10 -0.86 16.96
N LEU A 43 -12.30 -0.54 16.45
CA LEU A 43 -13.53 -0.51 17.25
C LEU A 43 -14.25 -1.87 17.30
N PHE A 44 -14.49 -2.47 16.14
CA PHE A 44 -15.35 -3.65 15.97
C PHE A 44 -14.58 -4.91 15.58
N GLY A 45 -13.46 -4.77 14.86
CA GLY A 45 -12.62 -5.88 14.39
C GLY A 45 -11.81 -6.55 15.50
N THR A 46 -10.49 -6.58 15.37
CA THR A 46 -9.63 -7.19 16.41
C THR A 46 -9.50 -6.36 17.68
N ARG A 47 -9.74 -5.05 17.63
CA ARG A 47 -9.42 -4.08 18.70
C ARG A 47 -7.94 -4.04 19.10
N LEU A 48 -7.09 -4.61 18.25
CA LEU A 48 -5.64 -4.51 18.38
C LEU A 48 -5.17 -3.22 17.67
N PRO A 49 -4.00 -2.67 18.06
CA PRO A 49 -3.38 -1.55 17.35
C PRO A 49 -2.85 -1.99 15.98
N ALA A 50 -3.76 -2.32 15.07
CA ALA A 50 -3.49 -2.80 13.71
C ALA A 50 -3.99 -1.76 12.70
N VAL A 51 -3.11 -1.34 11.79
CA VAL A 51 -3.44 -0.32 10.78
C VAL A 51 -3.71 -1.01 9.44
N VAL A 52 -4.88 -0.77 8.85
CA VAL A 52 -5.39 -1.48 7.66
C VAL A 52 -5.20 -0.66 6.40
N GLY A 53 -4.57 -1.21 5.35
CA GLY A 53 -4.37 -0.49 4.07
C GLY A 53 -4.13 -1.40 2.89
N GLY A 54 -3.74 -0.79 1.77
CA GLY A 54 -3.50 -1.51 0.52
C GLY A 54 -2.40 -2.57 0.67
N SER A 55 -2.75 -3.83 0.39
CA SER A 55 -1.82 -4.95 0.32
C SER A 55 -1.26 -5.11 -1.10
N PHE A 56 0.02 -5.43 -1.18
CA PHE A 56 0.69 -5.71 -2.45
C PHE A 56 0.29 -7.05 -3.07
N ALA A 57 -0.36 -7.93 -2.31
CA ALA A 57 -0.92 -9.17 -2.85
C ALA A 57 -1.87 -8.90 -4.04
N TYR A 58 -2.59 -7.77 -4.00
CA TYR A 58 -3.52 -7.37 -5.06
C TYR A 58 -2.84 -6.82 -6.31
N VAL A 59 -1.55 -6.46 -6.28
CA VAL A 59 -0.87 -5.87 -7.45
C VAL A 59 -0.83 -6.86 -8.62
N ILE A 60 -0.57 -8.15 -8.35
CA ILE A 60 -0.49 -9.15 -9.43
C ILE A 60 -1.86 -9.37 -10.10
N PRO A 61 -2.96 -9.62 -9.38
CA PRO A 61 -4.28 -9.68 -10.02
C PRO A 61 -4.71 -8.38 -10.69
N ILE A 62 -4.38 -7.21 -10.14
CA ILE A 62 -4.69 -5.95 -10.83
C ILE A 62 -3.92 -5.88 -12.15
N LEU A 63 -2.63 -6.24 -12.18
CA LEU A 63 -1.85 -6.31 -13.42
C LEU A 63 -2.43 -7.29 -14.44
N TYR A 64 -2.99 -8.40 -13.98
CA TYR A 64 -3.72 -9.34 -14.84
C TYR A 64 -4.93 -8.67 -15.49
N ILE A 65 -5.74 -7.95 -14.71
CA ILE A 65 -6.89 -7.18 -15.23
C ILE A 65 -6.42 -6.10 -16.22
N ILE A 66 -5.39 -5.33 -15.89
CA ILE A 66 -4.84 -4.28 -16.76
C ILE A 66 -4.40 -4.84 -18.13
N ARG A 67 -3.91 -6.09 -18.16
CA ARG A 67 -3.44 -6.77 -19.36
C ARG A 67 -4.52 -7.56 -20.09
N ASP A 68 -5.78 -7.46 -19.67
CA ASP A 68 -6.87 -8.10 -20.37
C ASP A 68 -7.04 -7.51 -21.78
N SER A 69 -7.18 -8.39 -22.77
CA SER A 69 -7.30 -8.04 -24.19
C SER A 69 -8.49 -7.14 -24.47
N SER A 70 -9.58 -7.30 -23.72
CA SER A 70 -10.80 -6.48 -23.82
C SER A 70 -10.52 -5.01 -23.48
N LEU A 71 -9.75 -4.76 -22.42
CA LEU A 71 -9.38 -3.44 -21.93
C LEU A 71 -8.24 -2.80 -22.75
N LEU A 72 -7.30 -3.62 -23.24
CA LEU A 72 -6.21 -3.14 -24.10
C LEU A 72 -6.68 -2.69 -25.48
N ARG A 73 -7.83 -3.18 -25.96
CA ARG A 73 -8.41 -2.78 -27.25
C ARG A 73 -8.96 -1.35 -27.25
N ILE A 74 -9.15 -0.75 -26.08
CA ILE A 74 -9.68 0.61 -25.95
C ILE A 74 -8.59 1.62 -26.35
N SER A 75 -8.86 2.38 -27.41
CA SER A 75 -7.92 3.37 -27.94
C SER A 75 -7.72 4.57 -27.02
N ASP A 76 -8.78 5.01 -26.32
CA ASP A 76 -8.71 6.18 -25.43
C ASP A 76 -8.10 5.81 -24.06
N PRO A 77 -6.97 6.42 -23.64
CA PRO A 77 -6.32 6.12 -22.37
C PRO A 77 -7.18 6.41 -21.13
N HIS A 78 -7.98 7.48 -21.18
CA HIS A 78 -8.81 7.86 -20.03
C HIS A 78 -9.98 6.91 -19.87
N GLU A 79 -10.66 6.57 -20.96
CA GLU A 79 -11.70 5.55 -20.96
C GLU A 79 -11.15 4.19 -20.48
N ARG A 80 -9.95 3.80 -20.94
CA ARG A 80 -9.29 2.58 -20.47
C ARG A 80 -9.08 2.58 -18.95
N PHE A 81 -8.63 3.71 -18.40
CA PHE A 81 -8.47 3.86 -16.96
C PHE A 81 -9.80 3.67 -16.21
N ILE A 82 -10.87 4.34 -16.66
CA ILE A 82 -12.18 4.24 -16.02
C ILE A 82 -12.73 2.81 -16.10
N GLN A 83 -12.70 2.17 -17.28
CA GLN A 83 -13.18 0.81 -17.44
C GLN A 83 -12.37 -0.20 -16.61
N THR A 84 -11.04 -0.03 -16.55
CA THR A 84 -10.18 -0.88 -15.71
C THR A 84 -10.48 -0.70 -14.22
N MET A 85 -10.71 0.54 -13.76
CA MET A 85 -11.11 0.79 -12.38
C MET A 85 -12.45 0.13 -12.03
N ARG A 86 -13.43 0.14 -12.95
CA ARG A 86 -14.72 -0.52 -12.77
C ARG A 86 -14.59 -2.05 -12.67
N ALA A 87 -13.69 -2.64 -13.46
CA ALA A 87 -13.36 -4.06 -13.40
C ALA A 87 -12.68 -4.44 -12.07
N ILE A 88 -11.69 -3.65 -11.64
CA ILE A 88 -11.02 -3.85 -10.33
C ILE A 88 -12.05 -3.75 -9.20
N GLN A 89 -12.95 -2.76 -9.23
CA GLN A 89 -14.00 -2.62 -8.22
C GLN A 89 -14.94 -3.83 -8.17
N GLY A 90 -15.43 -4.31 -9.31
CA GLY A 90 -16.29 -5.49 -9.36
C GLY A 90 -15.60 -6.75 -8.84
N ALA A 91 -14.36 -6.98 -9.28
CA ALA A 91 -13.56 -8.12 -8.83
C ALA A 91 -13.24 -8.06 -7.32
N LEU A 92 -12.94 -6.87 -6.79
CA LEU A 92 -12.71 -6.67 -5.35
C LEU A 92 -13.99 -6.89 -4.53
N ILE A 93 -15.16 -6.47 -5.02
CA ILE A 93 -16.44 -6.72 -4.34
C ILE A 93 -16.68 -8.23 -4.21
N VAL A 94 -16.55 -8.99 -5.31
CA VAL A 94 -16.70 -10.45 -5.29
C VAL A 94 -15.68 -11.09 -4.36
N ALA A 95 -14.41 -10.73 -4.48
CA ALA A 95 -13.36 -11.31 -3.64
C ALA A 95 -13.53 -10.96 -2.14
N SER A 96 -13.99 -9.74 -1.82
CA SER A 96 -14.28 -9.34 -0.45
C SER A 96 -15.46 -10.08 0.16
N SER A 97 -16.47 -10.43 -0.64
CA SER A 97 -17.60 -11.26 -0.17
C SER A 97 -17.13 -12.61 0.37
N LEU A 98 -16.13 -13.23 -0.28
CA LEU A 98 -15.53 -14.49 0.17
C LEU A 98 -14.85 -14.29 1.53
N GLN A 99 -14.07 -13.22 1.68
CA GLN A 99 -13.40 -12.88 2.93
C GLN A 99 -14.39 -12.65 4.07
N ILE A 100 -15.47 -11.91 3.82
CA ILE A 100 -16.54 -11.64 4.78
C ILE A 100 -17.21 -12.95 5.20
N ILE A 101 -17.56 -13.82 4.25
CA ILE A 101 -18.16 -15.13 4.53
C ILE A 101 -17.21 -15.97 5.39
N LEU A 102 -15.93 -16.09 5.01
CA LEU A 102 -14.93 -16.87 5.76
C LEU A 102 -14.64 -16.29 7.15
N GLY A 103 -14.67 -14.97 7.29
CA GLY A 103 -14.44 -14.25 8.55
C GLY A 103 -15.60 -14.43 9.54
N TYR A 104 -16.83 -14.11 9.12
CA TYR A 104 -18.01 -14.18 10.00
C TYR A 104 -18.48 -15.61 10.26
N SER A 105 -18.26 -16.56 9.34
CA SER A 105 -18.57 -17.98 9.57
C SER A 105 -17.64 -18.67 10.58
N GLN A 106 -16.61 -17.97 11.09
CA GLN A 106 -15.58 -18.52 11.98
C GLN A 106 -14.72 -19.66 11.39
N ILE A 107 -14.94 -20.00 10.11
CA ILE A 107 -14.16 -21.02 9.40
C ILE A 107 -12.69 -20.62 9.39
N TRP A 108 -12.38 -19.35 9.15
CA TRP A 108 -11.00 -18.87 9.20
C TRP A 108 -10.37 -19.04 10.59
N GLY A 109 -11.14 -18.91 11.66
CA GLY A 109 -10.68 -19.17 13.02
C GLY A 109 -10.10 -20.58 13.19
N ILE A 110 -10.69 -21.58 12.55
CA ILE A 110 -10.19 -22.97 12.55
C ILE A 110 -8.86 -23.05 11.79
N PHE A 111 -8.81 -22.48 10.58
CA PHE A 111 -7.58 -22.44 9.77
C PHE A 111 -6.44 -21.71 10.47
N SER A 112 -6.75 -20.62 11.18
CA SER A 112 -5.79 -19.80 11.93
C SER A 112 -5.00 -20.56 13.00
N ARG A 113 -5.54 -21.70 13.48
CA ARG A 113 -4.87 -22.59 14.45
C ARG A 113 -3.73 -23.38 13.82
N PHE A 114 -3.81 -23.71 12.53
CA PHE A 114 -2.74 -24.42 11.81
C PHE A 114 -1.56 -23.52 11.45
N PHE A 115 -1.78 -22.20 11.42
CA PHE A 115 -0.70 -21.24 11.22
C PHE A 115 0.12 -21.09 12.51
N SER A 116 1.25 -21.80 12.55
CA SER A 116 2.30 -21.64 13.55
C SER A 116 3.27 -20.51 13.13
N PRO A 117 4.03 -19.91 14.06
CA PRO A 117 5.07 -18.94 13.71
C PRO A 117 6.08 -19.49 12.69
N LEU A 118 6.30 -20.81 12.69
CA LEU A 118 7.20 -21.51 11.77
C LEU A 118 6.69 -21.46 10.32
N SER A 119 5.38 -21.51 10.10
CA SER A 119 4.79 -21.42 8.76
C SER A 119 4.54 -19.98 8.31
N MET A 120 4.27 -19.06 9.25
CA MET A 120 4.02 -17.65 8.91
C MET A 120 5.30 -16.87 8.57
N ALA A 121 6.43 -17.16 9.24
CA ALA A 121 7.66 -16.41 9.03
C ALA A 121 8.18 -16.48 7.58
N PRO A 122 8.22 -17.66 6.90
CA PRO A 122 8.62 -17.73 5.49
C PRO A 122 7.67 -16.97 4.57
N VAL A 123 6.35 -17.05 4.80
CA VAL A 123 5.35 -16.36 3.97
C VAL A 123 5.51 -14.84 4.07
N ILE A 124 5.60 -14.32 5.29
CA ILE A 124 5.80 -12.88 5.52
C ILE A 124 7.18 -12.44 4.97
N GLY A 125 8.20 -13.27 5.13
CA GLY A 125 9.53 -13.04 4.57
C GLY A 125 9.52 -12.93 3.05
N LEU A 126 8.83 -13.85 2.35
CA LEU A 126 8.69 -13.83 0.90
C LEU A 126 7.91 -12.61 0.41
N VAL A 127 6.84 -12.21 1.12
CA VAL A 127 6.12 -10.97 0.81
C VAL A 127 7.06 -9.76 0.97
N GLY A 128 7.81 -9.68 2.06
CA GLY A 128 8.79 -8.61 2.30
C GLY A 128 9.91 -8.56 1.24
N LEU A 129 10.46 -9.71 0.86
CA LEU A 129 11.47 -9.81 -0.20
C LEU A 129 10.90 -9.41 -1.56
N GLY A 130 9.66 -9.80 -1.88
CA GLY A 130 8.99 -9.39 -3.11
C GLY A 130 8.72 -7.88 -3.17
N LEU A 131 8.48 -7.24 -2.02
CA LEU A 131 8.42 -5.77 -1.92
C LEU A 131 9.77 -5.14 -2.16
N PHE A 132 10.82 -5.71 -1.59
CA PHE A 132 12.19 -5.21 -1.75
C PHE A 132 12.64 -5.28 -3.21
N GLU A 133 12.37 -6.39 -3.90
CA GLU A 133 12.70 -6.57 -5.32
C GLU A 133 12.05 -5.50 -6.22
N ARG A 134 10.85 -5.02 -5.88
CA ARG A 134 10.19 -3.94 -6.62
C ARG A 134 10.57 -2.54 -6.16
N GLY A 135 10.78 -2.34 -4.86
CA GLY A 135 11.09 -1.04 -4.27
C GLY A 135 12.53 -0.61 -4.50
N PHE A 136 13.49 -1.54 -4.41
CA PHE A 136 14.91 -1.23 -4.49
C PHE A 136 15.34 -0.68 -5.87
N PRO A 137 14.89 -1.23 -7.02
CA PRO A 137 15.19 -0.65 -8.32
C PRO A 137 14.67 0.79 -8.50
N ALA A 138 13.58 1.15 -7.82
CA ALA A 138 13.03 2.50 -7.87
C ALA A 138 13.98 3.52 -7.22
N VAL A 139 14.70 3.13 -6.16
CA VAL A 139 15.75 3.94 -5.53
C VAL A 139 16.92 4.17 -6.51
N GLY A 140 17.22 3.17 -7.35
CA GLY A 140 18.25 3.24 -8.38
C GLY A 140 17.92 4.17 -9.55
N ASN A 141 16.65 4.52 -9.79
CA ASN A 141 16.29 5.48 -10.84
C ASN A 141 16.85 6.89 -10.56
N CYS A 142 17.07 7.21 -9.28
CA CYS A 142 17.72 8.45 -8.86
C CYS A 142 18.77 8.19 -7.78
N VAL A 143 19.95 7.74 -8.20
CA VAL A 143 21.06 7.36 -7.31
C VAL A 143 21.48 8.51 -6.38
N GLU A 144 21.46 9.76 -6.87
CA GLU A 144 21.87 10.95 -6.11
C GLU A 144 20.99 11.25 -4.89
N ILE A 145 19.71 10.86 -4.93
CA ILE A 145 18.76 10.99 -3.81
C ILE A 145 18.66 9.66 -3.05
N GLY A 146 18.73 8.55 -3.78
CA GLY A 146 18.58 7.21 -3.25
C GLY A 146 19.69 6.78 -2.30
N ILE A 147 20.96 7.04 -2.64
CA ILE A 147 22.10 6.69 -1.76
C ILE A 147 22.03 7.46 -0.43
N PRO A 148 21.86 8.80 -0.42
CA PRO A 148 21.68 9.53 0.84
C PRO A 148 20.48 9.05 1.64
N MET A 149 19.36 8.69 0.98
CA MET A 149 18.19 8.13 1.67
C MET A 149 18.52 6.82 2.39
N LEU A 150 19.25 5.90 1.75
CA LEU A 150 19.66 4.63 2.34
C LEU A 150 20.65 4.85 3.50
N LEU A 151 21.67 5.68 3.29
CA LEU A 151 22.66 6.00 4.32
C LEU A 151 22.00 6.66 5.54
N LEU A 152 21.10 7.62 5.32
CA LEU A 152 20.37 8.31 6.37
C LEU A 152 19.44 7.35 7.13
N THR A 153 18.75 6.46 6.41
CA THR A 153 17.88 5.46 7.02
C THR A 153 18.68 4.49 7.89
N ILE A 154 19.82 3.99 7.39
CA ILE A 154 20.70 3.09 8.16
C ILE A 154 21.30 3.83 9.36
N GLY A 155 21.82 5.05 9.17
CA GLY A 155 22.40 5.86 10.24
C GLY A 155 21.39 6.19 11.34
N LEU A 156 20.20 6.66 10.98
CA LEU A 156 19.17 7.01 11.96
C LEU A 156 18.56 5.78 12.64
N SER A 157 18.32 4.69 11.91
CA SER A 157 17.67 3.49 12.47
C SER A 157 18.61 2.60 13.30
N GLN A 158 19.90 2.50 12.93
CA GLN A 158 20.85 1.60 13.58
C GLN A 158 21.81 2.33 14.52
N TYR A 159 22.34 3.48 14.13
CA TYR A 159 23.41 4.16 14.88
C TYR A 159 22.87 5.17 15.90
N LEU A 160 21.90 6.01 15.52
CA LEU A 160 21.30 7.01 16.43
C LEU A 160 20.17 6.46 17.31
N LYS A 161 19.89 5.15 17.26
CA LYS A 161 18.82 4.51 18.04
C LYS A 161 18.91 4.79 19.54
N HIS A 162 20.12 4.87 20.10
CA HIS A 162 20.35 5.12 21.52
C HIS A 162 20.49 6.59 21.88
N HIS A 163 20.55 7.50 20.89
CA HIS A 163 20.65 8.91 21.16
C HIS A 163 19.25 9.47 21.46
N ARG A 164 19.03 9.89 22.72
CA ARG A 164 17.76 10.46 23.20
C ARG A 164 17.90 11.97 23.37
N PRO A 165 17.67 12.79 22.33
CA PRO A 165 17.78 14.25 22.45
C PRO A 165 16.64 14.87 23.26
N ILE A 166 15.48 14.19 23.38
CA ILE A 166 14.38 14.60 24.25
C ILE A 166 14.13 13.47 25.25
N ARG A 167 14.22 13.80 26.54
CA ARG A 167 14.39 12.86 27.67
C ARG A 167 13.27 11.82 27.80
N ASP A 168 12.07 12.12 27.28
CA ASP A 168 10.86 11.33 27.52
C ASP A 168 10.19 10.72 26.27
N VAL A 169 10.70 11.01 25.06
CA VAL A 169 10.13 10.45 23.81
C VAL A 169 11.21 9.89 22.89
N PRO A 170 11.22 8.56 22.61
CA PRO A 170 12.17 7.95 21.70
C PRO A 170 11.76 8.23 20.24
N ILE A 171 11.92 9.48 19.80
CA ILE A 171 11.51 9.98 18.48
C ILE A 171 12.26 9.24 17.36
N PHE A 172 13.58 9.08 17.52
CA PHE A 172 14.44 8.40 16.55
C PHE A 172 14.20 6.88 16.46
N GLU A 173 13.62 6.28 17.50
CA GLU A 173 13.28 4.86 17.49
C GLU A 173 11.91 4.60 16.83
N ARG A 174 10.95 5.52 17.01
CA ARG A 174 9.57 5.34 16.52
C ARG A 174 9.32 5.89 15.13
N PHE A 175 9.96 7.00 14.77
CA PHE A 175 9.71 7.70 13.50
C PHE A 175 10.94 7.91 12.59
N PRO A 176 11.98 7.05 12.62
CA PRO A 176 13.20 7.30 11.84
C PRO A 176 12.91 7.45 10.35
N VAL A 177 12.02 6.62 9.80
CA VAL A 177 11.64 6.65 8.38
C VAL A 177 10.95 7.95 7.98
N LEU A 178 10.02 8.46 8.80
CA LEU A 178 9.33 9.72 8.49
C LEU A 178 10.29 10.91 8.50
N ILE A 179 11.22 10.94 9.47
CA ILE A 179 12.26 11.96 9.56
C ILE A 179 13.20 11.88 8.35
N CYS A 180 13.61 10.66 7.96
CA CYS A 180 14.42 10.45 6.75
C CYS A 180 13.72 11.01 5.51
N VAL A 181 12.43 10.69 5.33
CA VAL A 181 11.64 11.15 4.19
C VAL A 181 11.52 12.68 4.17
N ALA A 182 11.33 13.32 5.33
CA ALA A 182 11.28 14.79 5.41
C ALA A 182 12.63 15.44 5.03
N ILE A 183 13.73 14.96 5.59
CA ILE A 183 15.08 15.48 5.33
C ILE A 183 15.45 15.28 3.86
N ILE A 184 15.24 14.07 3.32
CA ILE A 184 15.61 13.78 1.93
C ILE A 184 14.73 14.56 0.94
N TRP A 185 13.47 14.82 1.27
CA TRP A 185 12.60 15.65 0.45
C TRP A 185 13.09 17.10 0.38
N ILE A 186 13.52 17.68 1.52
CA ILE A 186 14.14 19.01 1.56
C ILE A 186 15.43 19.03 0.74
N TYR A 187 16.28 18.00 0.88
CA TYR A 187 17.50 17.85 0.09
C TYR A 187 17.21 17.79 -1.43
N ALA A 188 16.21 17.01 -1.84
CA ALA A 188 15.78 16.92 -3.23
C ALA A 188 15.25 18.26 -3.77
N LEU A 189 14.54 19.03 -2.92
CA LEU A 189 14.06 20.37 -3.27
C LEU A 189 15.23 21.33 -3.51
N ILE A 190 16.26 21.31 -2.66
CA ILE A 190 17.46 22.14 -2.81
C ILE A 190 18.19 21.79 -4.11
N LEU A 191 18.37 20.50 -4.43
CA LEU A 191 19.00 20.06 -5.67
C LEU A 191 18.19 20.46 -6.93
N THR A 192 16.86 20.39 -6.83
CA THR A 192 15.96 20.81 -7.90
C THR A 192 16.04 22.33 -8.13
N ALA A 193 16.03 23.11 -7.05
CA ALA A 193 16.16 24.58 -7.12
C ALA A 193 17.54 25.02 -7.63
N GLY A 194 18.60 24.32 -7.21
CA GLY A 194 19.99 24.53 -7.65
C GLY A 194 20.25 24.16 -9.10
N GLY A 195 19.26 23.62 -9.82
CA GLY A 195 19.35 23.37 -11.26
C GLY A 195 20.17 22.15 -11.67
N ALA A 196 20.56 21.28 -10.72
CA ALA A 196 21.39 20.09 -10.95
C ALA A 196 20.83 19.16 -12.04
N TYR A 197 19.50 19.14 -12.21
CA TYR A 197 18.79 18.25 -13.13
C TYR A 197 18.35 18.89 -14.46
N ARG A 198 18.65 20.18 -14.72
CA ARG A 198 18.13 20.89 -15.91
C ARG A 198 18.61 20.33 -17.25
N HIS A 199 19.84 19.80 -17.29
CA HIS A 199 20.48 19.27 -18.51
C HIS A 199 20.59 17.74 -18.53
N ARG A 200 19.86 17.04 -17.65
CA ARG A 200 19.86 15.57 -17.59
C ARG A 200 18.78 14.97 -18.49
N PRO A 201 18.86 13.67 -18.84
CA PRO A 201 17.82 13.00 -19.64
C PRO A 201 16.43 13.11 -19.01
N ALA A 202 15.37 13.17 -19.83
CA ALA A 202 13.99 13.33 -19.36
C ALA A 202 13.59 12.30 -18.29
N ARG A 203 13.98 11.03 -18.45
CA ARG A 203 13.73 9.96 -17.47
C ARG A 203 14.33 10.26 -16.08
N THR A 204 15.52 10.86 -16.04
CA THR A 204 16.17 11.29 -14.79
C THR A 204 15.47 12.52 -14.23
N GLN A 205 15.02 13.44 -15.08
CA GLN A 205 14.27 14.62 -14.64
C GLN A 205 12.93 14.24 -14.01
N ASP A 206 12.21 13.27 -14.58
CA ASP A 206 10.92 12.84 -14.06
C ASP A 206 11.02 12.09 -12.73
N SER A 207 12.15 11.39 -12.50
CA SER A 207 12.37 10.60 -11.27
C SER A 207 13.05 11.39 -10.15
N CYS A 208 13.98 12.29 -10.48
CA CYS A 208 14.81 13.00 -9.51
C CYS A 208 14.27 14.38 -9.11
N ARG A 209 13.42 15.01 -9.93
CA ARG A 209 12.94 16.36 -9.64
C ARG A 209 11.63 16.34 -8.85
N THR A 210 11.52 17.27 -7.91
CA THR A 210 10.33 17.42 -7.07
C THR A 210 9.17 18.15 -7.77
N ASP A 211 9.43 18.88 -8.86
CA ASP A 211 8.45 19.73 -9.55
C ASP A 211 7.65 19.03 -10.66
N ARG A 212 8.08 17.83 -11.09
CA ARG A 212 7.46 17.10 -12.21
C ARG A 212 6.30 16.20 -11.84
N ALA A 213 6.10 15.93 -10.55
CA ALA A 213 5.07 14.98 -10.10
C ALA A 213 3.63 15.51 -10.25
N ASN A 214 3.44 16.83 -10.39
CA ASN A 214 2.16 17.54 -10.56
C ASN A 214 1.02 17.11 -9.60
N LEU A 215 1.36 16.52 -8.46
CA LEU A 215 0.38 16.00 -7.50
C LEU A 215 -0.39 17.12 -6.82
N ILE A 216 0.32 18.16 -6.40
CA ILE A 216 -0.24 19.29 -5.64
C ILE A 216 -1.06 20.19 -6.57
N SER A 217 -0.57 20.45 -7.79
CA SER A 217 -1.29 21.26 -8.79
C SER A 217 -2.57 20.61 -9.29
N SER A 218 -2.59 19.28 -9.40
CA SER A 218 -3.75 18.52 -9.87
C SER A 218 -4.75 18.17 -8.76
N ALA A 219 -4.41 18.42 -7.49
CA ALA A 219 -5.26 18.09 -6.35
C ALA A 219 -6.25 19.22 -6.05
N PRO A 220 -7.57 18.97 -6.03
CA PRO A 220 -8.51 19.91 -5.45
C PRO A 220 -8.30 20.04 -3.93
N TRP A 221 -8.51 21.25 -3.40
CA TRP A 221 -8.36 21.56 -1.97
C TRP A 221 -9.25 20.71 -1.06
N PHE A 222 -10.50 20.50 -1.47
CA PHE A 222 -11.43 19.62 -0.77
C PHE A 222 -12.05 18.65 -1.75
N LYS A 223 -11.95 17.36 -1.45
CA LYS A 223 -12.58 16.30 -2.22
C LYS A 223 -12.96 15.15 -1.31
N PHE A 224 -14.25 14.82 -1.32
CA PHE A 224 -14.77 13.69 -0.59
C PHE A 224 -14.82 12.46 -1.50
N PRO A 225 -14.10 11.36 -1.17
CA PRO A 225 -14.24 10.09 -1.87
C PRO A 225 -15.64 9.51 -1.65
N TYR A 226 -16.39 9.30 -2.73
CA TYR A 226 -17.71 8.66 -2.67
C TYR A 226 -17.66 7.26 -3.31
N PRO A 227 -18.51 6.33 -2.86
CA PRO A 227 -18.56 4.99 -3.44
C PRO A 227 -18.92 5.07 -4.94
N LEU A 228 -18.34 4.16 -5.74
CA LEU A 228 -18.57 4.07 -7.19
C LEU A 228 -18.20 5.35 -7.98
N GLN A 229 -17.22 6.12 -7.54
CA GLN A 229 -16.77 7.34 -8.24
C GLN A 229 -16.22 7.13 -9.65
N TRP A 230 -15.93 5.89 -10.05
CA TRP A 230 -15.49 5.52 -11.39
C TRP A 230 -16.61 4.90 -12.25
N GLY A 231 -17.86 4.89 -11.75
CA GLY A 231 -19.01 4.28 -12.42
C GLY A 231 -19.42 2.93 -11.81
N PRO A 232 -20.46 2.27 -12.36
CA PRO A 232 -20.96 1.01 -11.82
C PRO A 232 -19.96 -0.14 -12.07
N PRO A 233 -19.77 -1.05 -11.09
CA PRO A 233 -18.77 -2.10 -11.17
C PRO A 233 -19.11 -3.10 -12.28
N THR A 234 -18.08 -3.62 -12.94
CA THR A 234 -18.23 -4.67 -13.96
C THR A 234 -17.74 -5.99 -13.39
N PHE A 235 -18.56 -7.03 -13.54
CA PHE A 235 -18.26 -8.35 -12.97
C PHE A 235 -17.83 -9.30 -14.09
N ASP A 236 -16.55 -9.66 -14.07
CA ASP A 236 -15.98 -10.71 -14.91
C ASP A 236 -15.49 -11.87 -14.03
N ALA A 237 -15.75 -13.10 -14.46
CA ALA A 237 -15.40 -14.29 -13.70
C ALA A 237 -13.88 -14.49 -13.61
N GLY A 238 -13.14 -14.26 -14.70
CA GLY A 238 -11.68 -14.40 -14.74
C GLY A 238 -11.01 -13.39 -13.82
N HIS A 239 -11.46 -12.13 -13.85
CA HIS A 239 -10.97 -11.08 -12.96
C HIS A 239 -11.25 -11.39 -11.49
N SER A 240 -12.45 -11.93 -11.20
CA SER A 240 -12.87 -12.27 -9.84
C SER A 240 -12.07 -13.43 -9.24
N VAL A 241 -11.85 -14.50 -10.01
CA VAL A 241 -11.07 -15.66 -9.55
C VAL A 241 -9.62 -15.26 -9.25
N ALA A 242 -9.01 -14.43 -10.10
CA ALA A 242 -7.66 -13.91 -9.84
C ALA A 242 -7.60 -13.10 -8.53
N MET A 243 -8.64 -12.30 -8.23
CA MET A 243 -8.72 -11.53 -6.98
C MET A 243 -8.92 -12.41 -5.73
N MET A 244 -9.67 -13.52 -5.85
CA MET A 244 -9.86 -14.45 -4.73
C MET A 244 -8.53 -15.06 -4.26
N ALA A 245 -7.59 -15.32 -5.17
CA ALA A 245 -6.27 -15.80 -4.80
C ALA A 245 -5.48 -14.78 -3.95
N ALA A 246 -5.54 -13.48 -4.30
CA ALA A 246 -4.92 -12.43 -3.50
C ALA A 246 -5.60 -12.25 -2.14
N VAL A 247 -6.92 -12.44 -2.05
CA VAL A 247 -7.64 -12.48 -0.76
C VAL A 247 -7.08 -13.58 0.13
N MET A 248 -6.85 -14.78 -0.37
CA MET A 248 -6.26 -15.85 0.45
C MET A 248 -4.88 -15.48 1.01
N VAL A 249 -4.05 -14.79 0.22
CA VAL A 249 -2.75 -14.29 0.69
C VAL A 249 -2.94 -13.20 1.76
N SER A 250 -3.86 -12.25 1.54
CA SER A 250 -4.11 -11.16 2.48
C SER A 250 -4.69 -11.65 3.81
N LEU A 251 -5.47 -12.74 3.81
CA LEU A 251 -5.97 -13.40 5.02
C LEU A 251 -4.83 -13.97 5.89
N ILE A 252 -3.84 -14.60 5.25
CA ILE A 252 -2.65 -15.16 5.95
C ILE A 252 -1.80 -14.01 6.49
N GLU A 253 -1.54 -12.99 5.67
CA GLU A 253 -0.79 -11.77 6.05
C GLU A 253 -1.44 -11.08 7.27
N SER A 254 -2.75 -10.87 7.21
CA SER A 254 -3.52 -10.22 8.29
C SER A 254 -3.49 -11.03 9.58
N THR A 255 -3.63 -12.35 9.49
CA THR A 255 -3.54 -13.25 10.67
C THR A 255 -2.18 -13.16 11.34
N GLY A 256 -1.10 -13.17 10.54
CA GLY A 256 0.26 -12.99 11.02
C GLY A 256 0.46 -11.62 11.68
N ALA A 257 -0.05 -10.56 11.05
CA ALA A 257 0.01 -9.20 11.56
C ALA A 257 -0.73 -9.07 12.91
N TYR A 258 -1.91 -9.66 13.07
CA TYR A 258 -2.65 -9.63 14.34
C TYR A 258 -1.93 -10.36 15.47
N LYS A 259 -1.35 -11.54 15.18
CA LYS A 259 -0.54 -12.28 16.16
C LYS A 259 0.75 -11.53 16.54
N ALA A 260 1.39 -10.85 15.59
CA ALA A 260 2.56 -10.02 15.85
C ALA A 260 2.18 -8.76 16.66
N ALA A 261 1.10 -8.08 16.28
CA ALA A 261 0.60 -6.90 16.96
C ALA A 261 0.21 -7.18 18.41
N SER A 262 -0.45 -8.32 18.68
CA SER A 262 -0.78 -8.71 20.06
C SER A 262 0.47 -8.94 20.90
N ARG A 263 1.50 -9.59 20.35
CA ARG A 263 2.78 -9.81 21.05
C ARG A 263 3.51 -8.50 21.34
N LEU A 264 3.57 -7.59 20.36
CA LEU A 264 4.20 -6.28 20.52
C LEU A 264 3.43 -5.38 21.50
N ALA A 265 2.11 -5.53 21.56
CA ALA A 265 1.25 -4.82 22.51
C ALA A 265 1.22 -5.46 23.92
N ILE A 266 1.95 -6.57 24.15
CA ILE A 266 1.91 -7.34 25.41
C ILE A 266 0.47 -7.77 25.76
N ALA A 267 -0.36 -7.97 24.72
CA ALA A 267 -1.72 -8.45 24.86
C ALA A 267 -1.75 -9.99 24.87
N THR A 268 -2.78 -10.56 25.47
CA THR A 268 -3.03 -12.01 25.40
C THR A 268 -3.12 -12.46 23.94
N PRO A 269 -2.56 -13.62 23.57
CA PRO A 269 -2.66 -14.15 22.21
C PRO A 269 -4.13 -14.17 21.75
N PRO A 270 -4.44 -13.58 20.57
CA PRO A 270 -5.82 -13.40 20.14
C PRO A 270 -6.45 -14.77 19.89
N PRO A 271 -7.60 -15.08 20.51
CA PRO A 271 -8.28 -16.33 20.26
C PRO A 271 -8.81 -16.38 18.83
N ALA A 272 -9.04 -17.60 18.31
CA ALA A 272 -9.46 -17.84 16.93
C ALA A 272 -10.69 -17.03 16.49
N TYR A 273 -11.65 -16.79 17.39
CA TYR A 273 -12.84 -16.00 17.08
C TYR A 273 -12.54 -14.50 16.88
N VAL A 274 -11.54 -13.95 17.57
CA VAL A 274 -11.10 -12.55 17.38
C VAL A 274 -10.37 -12.41 16.06
N LEU A 275 -9.54 -13.38 15.70
CA LEU A 275 -8.85 -13.41 14.40
C LEU A 275 -9.84 -13.50 13.24
N SER A 276 -10.85 -14.38 13.35
CA SER A 276 -11.88 -14.52 12.33
C SER A 276 -12.76 -13.28 12.22
N ARG A 277 -13.15 -12.69 13.37
CA ARG A 277 -13.88 -11.41 13.40
C ARG A 277 -13.09 -10.30 12.72
N GLY A 278 -11.81 -10.15 13.07
CA GLY A 278 -10.94 -9.13 12.48
C GLY A 278 -10.59 -9.35 11.01
N ILE A 279 -11.00 -10.46 10.41
CA ILE A 279 -10.88 -10.72 8.98
C ILE A 279 -12.18 -10.37 8.24
N GLY A 280 -13.32 -10.51 8.90
CA GLY A 280 -14.62 -10.11 8.35
C GLY A 280 -14.86 -8.60 8.35
N TRP A 281 -14.09 -7.84 9.14
CA TRP A 281 -14.04 -6.37 9.16
C TRP A 281 -12.89 -5.87 8.29
#